data_AF-A0AAI9U5P0-F1
#
_entry.id   AF-A0AAI9U5P0-F1
#
_cell.length_a   1.000
_cell.length_b   1.000
_cell.length_c   1.000
_cell.angle_alpha   90.00
_cell.angle_beta   90.00
_cell.angle_gamma   90.00
#
_symmetry.space_group_name_H-M   'P 1'
#
loop_
_entity.id
_entity.type
_entity.pdbx_description
1 polymer ?
#
loop_
_entity_poly.entity_id
_entity_poly.type
_entity_poly.pdbx_seq_one_letter_code
_entity_poly.pdbx_strand_id
1 'polypeptide(L)'
;IRDLGAHGAARSCGFERPFGKPAFSIKFNSSIPSPARFKVLIRRFFEAVRIVAAKSYHQIQAISEKHMTDTPTPRSTDNATLSLILDRLERIENNRTASSANPTASGSYHRQASDESGSPEPYSPRARDRSSHSASPLSPPSRADARNTPYHERDILPSLRPHGSEGSRHPAVLDVAATLGDTFDRVREQRLRRTMGHNTMATEGIDISLEKARTWIHNYFTYSPTETFLSLVDRKTVELIPDMLLMRHVTIDPCILIIYYVILWRGCYILNTRSYHSPDGRYARKLYLCCLRTMPCWQKEATGSITDFIAAIFMTGIAAESYDFEMSLELHQLACEYAKGLQMHSLDSNDYFVATGCPSTDEDRKGMWELIQTDLFYHLIYNKPATLYPSLDKWQVNLPWLSLDLPPEEGAQVSTISFLFRSRLAFILIRFFQTLEGLENESEAVAAIEPLCHEIEVLFDEWGIEDWIGRSGDNHMDLWMLAGLVLTGYTSIIFMLRKATLLNSNCPVPVCTDNNVPRTDFSTRASRRILNLTYNMLHIWKFPAAEAISYILGAYRAHTAYAHLASNAMNAPSPGDVIEDLHLLDRVAQGIETATQQESDFLPLAREMKRINAQVKERVNGTTSARNA
;
A
#
# COMPACT_ATOMS: atom_id res chain seq x y z
N ILE A 1 65.42 9.46 -16.45
CA ILE A 1 64.12 8.94 -15.98
C ILE A 1 63.92 7.63 -16.73
N ARG A 2 64.32 6.52 -16.08
CA ARG A 2 64.42 5.15 -16.62
C ARG A 2 63.04 4.50 -16.73
N ASP A 3 62.81 3.45 -17.50
CA ASP A 3 63.27 2.95 -18.80
C ASP A 3 62.40 1.69 -19.07
N LEU A 4 62.32 1.27 -20.34
CA LEU A 4 61.82 -0.03 -20.84
C LEU A 4 60.29 -0.23 -20.92
N GLY A 5 59.64 -0.54 -22.05
CA GLY A 5 60.11 -0.85 -23.41
C GLY A 5 59.39 -2.07 -24.01
N ALA A 6 58.91 -1.90 -25.24
CA ALA A 6 58.73 -2.90 -26.32
C ALA A 6 57.40 -3.67 -26.51
N HIS A 7 56.66 -3.19 -27.53
CA HIS A 7 56.14 -3.86 -28.74
C HIS A 7 55.67 -5.33 -28.76
N GLY A 8 54.54 -5.55 -29.48
CA GLY A 8 54.29 -6.77 -30.24
C GLY A 8 52.90 -6.82 -30.89
N ALA A 9 52.84 -6.69 -32.22
CA ALA A 9 51.64 -6.79 -33.04
C ALA A 9 51.47 -8.19 -33.67
N ALA A 10 50.23 -8.48 -34.09
CA ALA A 10 49.83 -9.25 -35.27
C ALA A 10 49.35 -10.73 -35.12
N ARG A 11 48.14 -10.91 -35.70
CA ARG A 11 47.67 -11.99 -36.61
C ARG A 11 47.01 -13.26 -36.07
N SER A 12 45.92 -13.53 -36.77
CA SER A 12 45.01 -14.66 -36.83
C SER A 12 45.64 -15.95 -37.37
N CYS A 13 45.20 -17.10 -36.84
CA CYS A 13 45.05 -18.36 -37.57
C CYS A 13 43.85 -19.12 -36.99
N GLY A 14 42.93 -19.56 -37.86
CA GLY A 14 41.86 -20.49 -37.52
C GLY A 14 42.22 -21.92 -37.92
N PHE A 15 41.58 -22.91 -37.29
CA PHE A 15 41.37 -24.24 -37.85
C PHE A 15 40.11 -24.91 -37.24
N GLU A 16 39.19 -25.24 -38.15
CA GLU A 16 38.13 -26.25 -38.28
C GLU A 16 37.41 -26.96 -37.09
N ARG A 17 36.10 -27.21 -37.36
CA ARG A 17 34.95 -27.82 -36.64
C ARG A 17 35.06 -29.37 -36.46
N PRO A 18 34.10 -30.17 -35.87
CA PRO A 18 32.63 -29.95 -35.70
C PRO A 18 31.90 -30.56 -34.47
N PHE A 19 30.56 -30.46 -34.50
CA PHE A 19 29.48 -30.97 -33.62
C PHE A 19 29.15 -30.09 -32.39
N GLY A 20 27.95 -29.56 -32.14
CA GLY A 20 26.61 -29.70 -32.71
C GLY A 20 25.59 -29.61 -31.56
N LYS A 21 24.77 -28.54 -31.47
CA LYS A 21 23.45 -28.46 -30.80
C LYS A 21 22.87 -27.03 -30.88
N PRO A 22 21.53 -26.87 -30.79
CA PRO A 22 20.79 -25.88 -31.57
C PRO A 22 20.73 -24.50 -30.91
N ALA A 23 20.73 -23.47 -31.77
CA ALA A 23 20.43 -22.10 -31.41
C ALA A 23 18.92 -21.89 -31.27
N PHE A 24 18.45 -21.56 -30.07
CA PHE A 24 17.23 -20.79 -29.88
C PHE A 24 17.64 -19.33 -29.62
N SER A 25 17.64 -18.54 -30.69
CA SER A 25 17.77 -17.08 -30.61
C SER A 25 16.39 -16.50 -30.32
N ILE A 26 16.05 -16.25 -29.05
CA ILE A 26 14.93 -15.38 -28.70
C ILE A 26 15.42 -13.94 -28.81
N LYS A 27 15.01 -13.26 -29.89
CA LYS A 27 15.12 -11.80 -30.00
C LYS A 27 14.22 -11.17 -28.94
N PHE A 28 14.82 -10.54 -27.93
CA PHE A 28 14.11 -9.67 -27.00
C PHE A 28 13.68 -8.40 -27.74
N ASN A 29 12.37 -8.24 -27.96
CA ASN A 29 11.80 -6.98 -28.43
C ASN A 29 11.76 -5.99 -27.25
N SER A 30 12.76 -5.12 -27.21
CA SER A 30 12.91 -3.99 -26.28
C SER A 30 12.03 -2.81 -26.68
N SER A 31 10.71 -2.99 -26.67
CA SER A 31 9.77 -1.89 -26.92
C SER A 31 8.90 -1.62 -25.69
N ILE A 32 8.90 -0.35 -25.27
CA ILE A 32 7.83 0.34 -24.52
C ILE A 32 6.48 -0.29 -24.90
N PRO A 33 5.52 -0.54 -23.98
CA PRO A 33 4.20 -0.91 -24.46
C PRO A 33 3.78 0.21 -25.38
N SER A 34 3.61 -0.08 -26.67
CA SER A 34 3.23 0.95 -27.62
C SER A 34 2.03 1.69 -27.02
N PRO A 35 1.87 3.00 -27.25
CA PRO A 35 0.69 3.72 -26.78
C PRO A 35 -0.62 2.97 -27.09
N ALA A 36 -0.64 2.14 -28.14
CA ALA A 36 -1.71 1.19 -28.44
C ALA A 36 -1.89 0.06 -27.39
N ARG A 37 -0.83 -0.62 -26.93
CA ARG A 37 -0.92 -1.65 -25.87
C ARG A 37 -1.39 -1.06 -24.54
N PHE A 38 -0.90 0.13 -24.18
CA PHE A 38 -1.34 0.83 -22.96
C PHE A 38 -2.83 1.22 -23.03
N LYS A 39 -3.27 1.76 -24.19
CA LYS A 39 -4.70 2.05 -24.44
C LYS A 39 -5.58 0.80 -24.37
N VAL A 40 -5.10 -0.36 -24.84
CA VAL A 40 -5.83 -1.63 -24.73
C VAL A 40 -6.01 -2.06 -23.27
N LEU A 41 -4.98 -1.90 -22.44
CA LEU A 41 -5.05 -2.24 -21.02
C LEU A 41 -6.04 -1.34 -20.26
N ILE A 42 -6.04 -0.03 -20.52
CA ILE A 42 -7.02 0.88 -19.92
C ILE A 42 -8.45 0.54 -20.37
N ARG A 43 -8.66 0.17 -21.66
CA ARG A 43 -9.98 -0.28 -22.11
C ARG A 43 -10.45 -1.55 -21.40
N ARG A 44 -9.57 -2.53 -21.23
CA ARG A 44 -9.88 -3.76 -20.47
C ARG A 44 -10.21 -3.48 -19.01
N PHE A 45 -9.53 -2.49 -18.41
CA PHE A 45 -9.88 -2.01 -17.07
C PHE A 45 -11.32 -1.49 -17.01
N PHE A 46 -11.71 -0.56 -17.89
CA PHE A 46 -13.07 -0.01 -17.88
C PHE A 46 -14.14 -1.08 -18.14
N GLU A 47 -13.87 -2.06 -19.01
CA GLU A 47 -14.77 -3.17 -19.24
C GLU A 47 -14.89 -4.10 -18.01
N ALA A 48 -13.78 -4.38 -17.33
CA ALA A 48 -13.80 -5.15 -16.09
C ALA A 48 -14.58 -4.42 -14.98
N VAL A 49 -14.39 -3.11 -14.83
CA VAL A 49 -15.18 -2.27 -13.91
C VAL A 49 -16.66 -2.35 -14.26
N ARG A 50 -17.02 -2.24 -15.54
CA ARG A 50 -18.42 -2.33 -16.01
C ARG A 50 -19.04 -3.68 -15.65
N ILE A 51 -18.33 -4.78 -15.86
CA ILE A 51 -18.80 -6.14 -15.55
C ILE A 51 -18.94 -6.33 -14.04
N VAL A 52 -17.98 -5.85 -13.24
CA VAL A 52 -18.05 -5.95 -11.78
C VAL A 52 -19.20 -5.11 -11.24
N ALA A 53 -19.33 -3.86 -11.68
CA ALA A 53 -20.44 -2.99 -11.30
C ALA A 53 -21.80 -3.60 -11.68
N ALA A 54 -21.92 -4.21 -12.87
CA ALA A 54 -23.14 -4.89 -13.30
C ALA A 54 -23.45 -6.17 -12.49
N LYS A 55 -22.42 -6.96 -12.13
CA LYS A 55 -22.60 -8.15 -11.28
C LYS A 55 -22.97 -7.78 -9.86
N SER A 56 -22.29 -6.81 -9.25
CA SER A 56 -22.64 -6.28 -7.94
C SER A 56 -24.05 -5.67 -7.95
N TYR A 57 -24.46 -5.00 -9.03
CA TYR A 57 -25.82 -4.49 -9.22
C TYR A 57 -26.87 -5.60 -9.24
N HIS A 58 -26.68 -6.67 -10.00
CA HIS A 58 -27.62 -7.81 -10.02
C HIS A 58 -27.68 -8.56 -8.68
N GLN A 59 -26.57 -8.62 -7.95
CA GLN A 59 -26.49 -9.30 -6.65
C GLN A 59 -27.15 -8.47 -5.54
N ILE A 60 -27.01 -7.14 -5.58
CA ILE A 60 -27.73 -6.19 -4.71
C ILE A 60 -29.25 -6.23 -5.01
N GLN A 61 -29.62 -6.31 -6.29
CA GLN A 61 -31.02 -6.44 -6.70
C GLN A 61 -31.65 -7.76 -6.22
N ALA A 62 -30.90 -8.87 -6.26
CA ALA A 62 -31.35 -10.17 -5.75
C ALA A 62 -31.51 -10.18 -4.21
N ILE A 63 -30.69 -9.43 -3.48
CA ILE A 63 -30.81 -9.25 -2.02
C ILE A 63 -32.02 -8.35 -1.68
N SER A 64 -32.26 -7.30 -2.47
CA SER A 64 -33.42 -6.41 -2.34
C SER A 64 -34.74 -7.13 -2.66
N GLU A 65 -34.75 -8.03 -3.65
CA GLU A 65 -35.93 -8.83 -4.02
C GLU A 65 -36.23 -9.93 -2.99
N LYS A 66 -35.22 -10.39 -2.24
CA LYS A 66 -35.41 -11.35 -1.14
C LYS A 66 -36.01 -10.71 0.12
N HIS A 67 -36.01 -9.37 0.21
CA HIS A 67 -36.46 -8.61 1.39
C HIS A 67 -37.71 -7.73 1.18
N MET A 68 -38.34 -7.73 0.00
CA MET A 68 -39.56 -6.96 -0.25
C MET A 68 -40.72 -7.85 -0.72
N THR A 69 -41.47 -8.39 0.22
CA THR A 69 -42.93 -8.54 0.05
C THR A 69 -43.60 -7.38 0.77
N ASP A 70 -44.34 -6.61 -0.03
CA ASP A 70 -45.30 -5.56 0.29
C ASP A 70 -44.87 -4.07 0.27
N THR A 71 -45.66 -3.34 -0.52
CA THR A 71 -45.83 -1.90 -0.77
C THR A 71 -44.91 -1.14 -1.75
N PRO A 72 -45.50 -0.39 -2.72
CA PRO A 72 -44.77 0.28 -3.79
C PRO A 72 -44.40 1.73 -3.41
N THR A 73 -43.13 2.10 -3.53
CA THR A 73 -42.67 3.51 -3.54
C THR A 73 -41.56 3.70 -4.58
N PRO A 74 -41.34 4.94 -5.05
CA PRO A 74 -41.13 5.22 -6.46
C PRO A 74 -39.70 4.97 -6.92
N ARG A 75 -39.59 4.44 -8.14
CA ARG A 75 -38.33 4.23 -8.85
C ARG A 75 -37.59 5.54 -9.12
N SER A 76 -36.29 5.51 -8.82
CA SER A 76 -35.19 5.87 -9.71
C SER A 76 -34.75 7.35 -9.80
N THR A 77 -33.87 7.76 -8.89
CA THR A 77 -32.73 8.67 -9.16
C THR A 77 -31.38 7.94 -9.22
N ASP A 78 -31.31 6.68 -8.78
CA ASP A 78 -30.08 5.87 -8.72
C ASP A 78 -29.54 5.43 -10.10
N ASN A 79 -30.34 5.62 -11.16
CA ASN A 79 -29.95 5.30 -12.53
C ASN A 79 -29.17 6.41 -13.25
N ALA A 80 -29.08 7.64 -12.71
CA ALA A 80 -28.51 8.76 -13.45
C ALA A 80 -26.98 8.66 -13.62
N THR A 81 -26.24 8.28 -12.58
CA THR A 81 -24.76 8.27 -12.60
C THR A 81 -24.19 7.15 -13.46
N LEU A 82 -24.75 5.93 -13.34
CA LEU A 82 -24.32 4.79 -14.16
C LEU A 82 -24.74 4.97 -15.63
N SER A 83 -25.93 5.51 -15.89
CA SER A 83 -26.37 5.86 -17.25
C SER A 83 -25.54 7.00 -17.84
N LEU A 84 -25.09 7.97 -17.04
CA LEU A 84 -24.19 9.04 -17.49
C LEU A 84 -22.79 8.50 -17.85
N ILE A 85 -22.28 7.52 -17.11
CA ILE A 85 -21.01 6.83 -17.42
C ILE A 85 -21.14 6.01 -18.71
N LEU A 86 -22.24 5.26 -18.86
CA LEU A 86 -22.51 4.44 -20.05
C LEU A 86 -22.78 5.30 -21.31
N ASP A 87 -23.59 6.34 -21.19
CA ASP A 87 -23.90 7.30 -22.28
C ASP A 87 -22.67 8.10 -22.72
N ARG A 88 -21.73 8.38 -21.80
CA ARG A 88 -20.43 8.98 -22.13
C ARG A 88 -19.50 7.99 -22.83
N LEU A 89 -19.47 6.72 -22.41
CA LEU A 89 -18.70 5.67 -23.09
C LEU A 89 -19.23 5.42 -24.51
N GLU A 90 -20.55 5.39 -24.69
CA GLU A 90 -21.21 5.21 -25.98
C GLU A 90 -20.96 6.39 -26.93
N ARG A 91 -20.99 7.64 -26.43
CA ARG A 91 -20.60 8.83 -27.22
C ARG A 91 -19.15 8.80 -27.71
N ILE A 92 -18.24 8.20 -26.94
CA ILE A 92 -16.82 8.06 -27.32
C ILE A 92 -16.65 6.96 -28.39
N GLU A 93 -17.46 5.89 -28.34
CA GLU A 93 -17.50 4.87 -29.39
C GLU A 93 -18.11 5.40 -30.70
N ASN A 94 -19.19 6.18 -30.61
CA ASN A 94 -19.86 6.78 -31.76
C ASN A 94 -19.02 7.86 -32.46
N ASN A 95 -18.21 8.63 -31.72
CA ASN A 95 -17.26 9.58 -32.32
C ASN A 95 -16.08 8.89 -33.05
N ARG A 96 -15.83 7.60 -32.77
CA ARG A 96 -14.80 6.81 -33.47
C ARG A 96 -15.32 6.11 -34.72
N THR A 97 -16.57 5.66 -34.74
CA THR A 97 -17.19 5.13 -35.96
C THR A 97 -17.46 6.24 -36.97
N ALA A 98 -17.81 7.46 -36.52
CA ALA A 98 -17.97 8.62 -37.40
C ALA A 98 -16.65 9.15 -37.99
N SER A 99 -15.52 9.04 -37.27
CA SER A 99 -14.20 9.45 -37.80
C SER A 99 -13.56 8.42 -38.76
N SER A 100 -14.15 7.23 -38.91
CA SER A 100 -13.68 6.19 -39.84
C SER A 100 -14.49 6.12 -41.15
N ALA A 101 -15.50 6.98 -41.33
CA ALA A 101 -16.34 7.01 -42.52
C ALA A 101 -16.41 8.42 -43.12
N ASN A 102 -15.36 8.81 -43.86
CA ASN A 102 -15.36 9.55 -45.14
C ASN A 102 -14.11 10.44 -45.30
N PRO A 103 -13.24 10.18 -46.29
CA PRO A 103 -12.39 11.21 -46.88
C PRO A 103 -13.02 11.76 -48.17
N THR A 104 -12.75 13.04 -48.49
CA THR A 104 -13.09 13.85 -49.70
C THR A 104 -14.52 14.44 -49.74
N ALA A 105 -14.79 15.71 -50.13
CA ALA A 105 -14.01 16.76 -50.79
C ALA A 105 -14.55 18.19 -50.51
N SER A 106 -13.64 19.17 -50.55
CA SER A 106 -13.70 20.53 -51.13
C SER A 106 -14.74 21.61 -50.74
N GLY A 107 -14.18 22.78 -50.34
CA GLY A 107 -14.67 24.16 -50.62
C GLY A 107 -15.49 24.82 -49.50
N SER A 108 -15.42 26.11 -49.18
CA SER A 108 -14.61 27.27 -49.58
C SER A 108 -14.98 28.44 -48.62
N TYR A 109 -14.04 29.36 -48.33
CA TYR A 109 -14.16 30.76 -47.87
C TYR A 109 -15.30 31.15 -46.87
N HIS A 110 -15.02 31.81 -45.74
CA HIS A 110 -14.80 33.26 -45.73
C HIS A 110 -14.15 33.79 -44.43
N ARG A 111 -13.42 34.90 -44.65
CA ARG A 111 -12.60 35.73 -43.76
C ARG A 111 -13.40 36.94 -43.24
N GLN A 112 -13.21 37.35 -41.98
CA GLN A 112 -13.19 38.73 -41.42
C GLN A 112 -13.15 38.61 -39.87
N ALA A 113 -12.17 39.05 -39.08
CA ALA A 113 -11.34 40.26 -38.99
C ALA A 113 -12.08 41.52 -38.49
N SER A 114 -11.94 41.79 -37.18
CA SER A 114 -11.79 43.12 -36.52
C SER A 114 -11.78 42.87 -35.00
N ASP A 115 -10.65 42.96 -34.30
CA ASP A 115 -10.03 44.18 -33.71
C ASP A 115 -10.99 45.02 -32.86
N GLU A 116 -10.77 45.08 -31.54
CA GLU A 116 -10.22 46.27 -30.86
C GLU A 116 -10.01 46.06 -29.35
N SER A 117 -8.85 46.52 -28.87
CA SER A 117 -8.41 46.60 -27.48
C SER A 117 -9.07 47.75 -26.71
N GLY A 118 -9.12 47.64 -25.37
CA GLY A 118 -9.28 48.80 -24.49
C GLY A 118 -9.38 48.43 -23.00
N SER A 119 -8.33 48.74 -22.25
CA SER A 119 -8.34 48.99 -20.79
C SER A 119 -7.90 50.47 -20.59
N PRO A 120 -7.87 51.09 -19.38
CA PRO A 120 -8.38 50.72 -18.04
C PRO A 120 -9.06 51.87 -17.22
N GLU A 121 -9.59 51.52 -16.02
CA GLU A 121 -9.76 52.32 -14.76
C GLU A 121 -10.83 53.45 -14.63
N PRO A 122 -11.15 53.97 -13.41
CA PRO A 122 -11.36 53.38 -12.06
C PRO A 122 -12.68 53.92 -11.39
N TYR A 123 -12.85 53.76 -10.06
CA TYR A 123 -13.71 54.48 -9.09
C TYR A 123 -14.64 53.61 -8.20
N SER A 124 -14.33 53.58 -6.89
CA SER A 124 -15.28 53.44 -5.75
C SER A 124 -15.66 54.85 -5.23
N PRO A 125 -16.43 55.08 -4.13
CA PRO A 125 -17.22 54.19 -3.25
C PRO A 125 -18.64 54.74 -2.91
N ARG A 126 -19.48 53.98 -2.19
CA ARG A 126 -20.41 54.57 -1.20
C ARG A 126 -20.82 53.61 -0.08
N ALA A 127 -20.52 54.06 1.14
CA ALA A 127 -20.88 53.47 2.41
C ALA A 127 -22.37 53.68 2.76
N ARG A 128 -22.91 52.78 3.60
CA ARG A 128 -23.86 53.16 4.65
C ARG A 128 -23.73 52.25 5.86
N ASP A 129 -23.27 52.88 6.93
CA ASP A 129 -23.33 52.42 8.32
C ASP A 129 -24.77 52.20 8.80
N ARG A 130 -24.94 51.23 9.71
CA ARG A 130 -25.62 51.42 11.01
C ARG A 130 -25.22 50.33 12.02
N SER A 131 -24.24 50.70 12.84
CA SER A 131 -24.17 50.54 14.30
C SER A 131 -24.91 49.37 15.00
N SER A 132 -24.11 48.39 15.43
CA SER A 132 -23.85 47.97 16.82
C SER A 132 -25.00 47.92 17.85
N HIS A 133 -25.19 46.75 18.48
CA HIS A 133 -25.25 46.61 19.95
C HIS A 133 -24.71 45.24 20.39
N SER A 134 -23.68 45.26 21.23
CA SER A 134 -23.14 44.13 21.98
C SER A 134 -23.91 43.94 23.29
N ALA A 135 -24.18 42.68 23.67
CA ALA A 135 -24.26 42.26 25.06
C ALA A 135 -24.07 40.73 25.15
N SER A 136 -23.06 40.30 25.90
CA SER A 136 -22.92 38.93 26.48
C SER A 136 -23.19 39.04 28.00
N PRO A 137 -23.11 37.97 28.80
CA PRO A 137 -23.51 36.56 28.64
C PRO A 137 -24.48 36.10 29.76
N LEU A 138 -25.26 35.03 29.54
CA LEU A 138 -25.96 34.33 30.63
C LEU A 138 -25.95 32.81 30.40
N SER A 139 -25.46 32.07 31.39
CA SER A 139 -25.74 30.64 31.64
C SER A 139 -26.74 30.55 32.82
N PRO A 140 -27.23 29.37 33.27
CA PRO A 140 -27.71 28.14 32.63
C PRO A 140 -29.18 27.81 33.08
N PRO A 141 -29.73 26.58 32.90
CA PRO A 141 -29.65 25.61 34.01
C PRO A 141 -29.51 24.12 33.59
N SER A 142 -29.09 23.30 34.58
CA SER A 142 -28.72 21.88 34.51
C SER A 142 -29.88 20.88 34.75
N ARG A 143 -29.54 19.59 34.49
CA ARG A 143 -30.15 18.27 34.88
C ARG A 143 -31.14 17.65 33.88
N ALA A 144 -31.11 16.34 33.57
CA ALA A 144 -30.66 15.19 34.36
C ALA A 144 -30.22 13.96 33.51
N ASP A 145 -29.24 13.23 34.08
CA ASP A 145 -29.05 11.77 34.15
C ASP A 145 -28.91 10.88 32.90
N ALA A 146 -27.67 10.47 32.63
CA ALA A 146 -27.35 9.10 32.21
C ALA A 146 -25.99 8.65 32.79
N ARG A 147 -26.09 7.79 33.81
CA ARG A 147 -25.12 6.88 34.45
C ARG A 147 -23.63 6.95 34.07
N ASN A 148 -22.85 7.27 35.11
CA ASN A 148 -21.44 6.99 35.27
C ASN A 148 -21.07 5.50 35.12
N THR A 149 -20.02 5.23 34.36
CA THR A 149 -19.05 4.16 34.67
C THR A 149 -17.63 4.74 34.51
N PRO A 150 -16.71 4.56 35.47
CA PRO A 150 -15.41 5.22 35.45
C PRO A 150 -14.41 4.50 34.53
N TYR A 151 -13.62 5.30 33.81
CA TYR A 151 -12.36 4.87 33.21
C TYR A 151 -11.42 4.35 34.30
N HIS A 152 -11.10 3.05 34.27
CA HIS A 152 -10.06 2.48 35.11
C HIS A 152 -8.69 2.72 34.47
N GLU A 153 -7.81 3.35 35.26
CA GLU A 153 -6.37 3.24 35.18
C GLU A 153 -5.94 1.80 34.85
N ARG A 154 -5.06 1.66 33.86
CA ARG A 154 -4.40 0.38 33.57
C ARG A 154 -3.44 0.06 34.71
N ASP A 155 -3.92 -0.70 35.67
CA ASP A 155 -3.07 -1.44 36.59
C ASP A 155 -2.22 -2.46 35.81
N ILE A 156 -0.92 -2.30 35.98
CA ILE A 156 0.12 -3.23 35.54
C ILE A 156 0.12 -4.39 36.54
N LEU A 157 -0.40 -5.57 36.15
CA LEU A 157 -0.07 -6.86 36.76
C LEU A 157 -0.16 -7.99 35.71
N PRO A 158 0.77 -8.95 35.71
CA PRO A 158 0.95 -9.92 34.63
C PRO A 158 -0.09 -11.04 34.74
N SER A 159 -0.85 -11.26 33.67
CA SER A 159 -1.74 -12.43 33.59
C SER A 159 -0.91 -13.70 33.38
N LEU A 160 -1.10 -14.63 34.32
CA LEU A 160 -0.48 -15.94 34.44
C LEU A 160 -0.64 -16.78 33.17
N ARG A 161 0.49 -17.16 32.56
CA ARG A 161 0.55 -18.24 31.58
C ARG A 161 0.36 -19.58 32.30
N PRO A 162 -0.39 -20.55 31.75
CA PRO A 162 -0.42 -21.90 32.31
C PRO A 162 0.96 -22.53 32.19
N HIS A 163 1.54 -22.93 33.32
CA HIS A 163 2.73 -23.76 33.34
C HIS A 163 2.44 -25.08 32.62
N GLY A 164 3.23 -25.36 31.59
CA GLY A 164 3.22 -26.64 30.91
C GLY A 164 3.57 -27.77 31.87
N SER A 165 2.67 -28.74 31.97
CA SER A 165 2.90 -30.04 32.57
C SER A 165 4.04 -30.74 31.83
N GLU A 166 5.21 -30.88 32.47
CA GLU A 166 6.26 -31.80 32.05
C GLU A 166 5.71 -33.24 32.09
N GLY A 167 5.54 -33.86 30.93
CA GLY A 167 5.16 -35.27 30.87
C GLY A 167 4.70 -35.74 29.49
N SER A 168 5.63 -35.98 28.57
CA SER A 168 5.65 -37.11 27.61
C SER A 168 6.56 -36.75 26.43
N ARG A 169 7.66 -37.51 26.27
CA ARG A 169 8.62 -37.37 25.17
C ARG A 169 8.06 -38.03 23.90
N HIS A 170 7.27 -37.26 23.15
CA HIS A 170 7.25 -37.34 21.69
C HIS A 170 7.92 -36.07 21.14
N PRO A 171 8.75 -36.11 20.08
CA PRO A 171 9.30 -34.89 19.52
C PRO A 171 8.13 -34.06 18.99
N ALA A 172 7.82 -32.96 19.67
CA ALA A 172 6.78 -32.04 19.23
C ALA A 172 7.11 -31.60 17.80
N VAL A 173 6.16 -31.79 16.89
CA VAL A 173 6.27 -31.31 15.51
C VAL A 173 6.46 -29.79 15.59
N LEU A 174 7.52 -29.28 14.97
CA LEU A 174 7.80 -27.85 14.93
C LEU A 174 6.67 -27.13 14.20
N ASP A 175 5.98 -26.22 14.87
CA ASP A 175 5.08 -25.25 14.24
C ASP A 175 5.90 -24.02 13.82
N VAL A 176 6.20 -23.92 12.53
CA VAL A 176 7.05 -22.86 11.98
C VAL A 176 6.35 -21.51 12.09
N ALA A 177 5.07 -21.47 11.75
CA ALA A 177 4.25 -20.26 11.73
C ALA A 177 4.13 -19.66 13.14
N ALA A 178 3.84 -20.48 14.15
CA ALA A 178 3.81 -20.03 15.54
C ALA A 178 5.16 -19.47 15.98
N THR A 179 6.25 -20.21 15.70
CA THR A 179 7.60 -19.84 16.13
C THR A 179 8.09 -18.54 15.49
N LEU A 180 7.86 -18.36 14.19
CA LEU A 180 8.21 -17.14 13.48
C LEU A 180 7.30 -15.97 13.87
N GLY A 181 6.01 -16.20 14.07
CA GLY A 181 5.07 -15.20 14.57
C GLY A 181 5.51 -14.65 15.93
N ASP A 182 5.78 -15.52 16.89
CA ASP A 182 6.28 -15.13 18.22
C ASP A 182 7.60 -14.36 18.13
N THR A 183 8.53 -14.83 17.28
CA THR A 183 9.83 -14.18 17.13
C THR A 183 9.70 -12.79 16.51
N PHE A 184 8.82 -12.66 15.52
CA PHE A 184 8.47 -11.40 14.90
C PHE A 184 7.90 -10.41 15.93
N ASP A 185 6.94 -10.84 16.76
CA ASP A 185 6.32 -10.00 17.78
C ASP A 185 7.32 -9.57 18.85
N ARG A 186 8.24 -10.46 19.28
CA ARG A 186 9.33 -10.10 20.20
C ARG A 186 10.26 -9.03 19.62
N VAL A 187 10.68 -9.19 18.36
CA VAL A 187 11.53 -8.19 17.68
C VAL A 187 10.80 -6.85 17.58
N ARG A 188 9.49 -6.90 17.32
CA ARG A 188 8.65 -5.69 17.24
C ARG A 188 8.59 -4.97 18.57
N GLU A 189 8.24 -5.67 19.62
CA GLU A 189 8.19 -5.11 20.97
C GLU A 189 9.55 -4.54 21.40
N GLN A 190 10.65 -5.22 21.08
CA GLN A 190 12.00 -4.72 21.37
C GLN A 190 12.29 -3.39 20.64
N ARG A 191 11.98 -3.30 19.34
CA ARG A 191 12.19 -2.07 18.56
C ARG A 191 11.32 -0.92 19.09
N LEU A 192 10.04 -1.20 19.37
CA LEU A 192 9.13 -0.21 19.94
C LEU A 192 9.60 0.27 21.31
N ARG A 193 10.04 -0.63 22.20
CA ARG A 193 10.60 -0.25 23.50
C ARG A 193 11.87 0.60 23.36
N ARG A 194 12.70 0.34 22.36
CA ARG A 194 13.91 1.13 22.09
C ARG A 194 13.57 2.55 21.62
N THR A 195 12.56 2.68 20.76
CA THR A 195 12.10 3.96 20.21
C THR A 195 11.27 4.75 21.23
N MET A 196 10.33 4.10 21.90
CA MET A 196 9.33 4.71 22.81
C MET A 196 9.71 4.62 24.30
N GLY A 197 10.91 4.14 24.64
CA GLY A 197 11.33 4.06 26.04
C GLY A 197 11.24 5.42 26.72
N HIS A 198 10.73 5.47 27.96
CA HIS A 198 10.45 6.72 28.70
C HIS A 198 11.63 7.70 28.69
N ASN A 199 12.86 7.20 28.85
CA ASN A 199 14.08 8.02 28.78
C ASN A 199 14.31 8.56 27.37
N THR A 200 14.22 7.71 26.34
CA THR A 200 14.33 8.11 24.93
C THR A 200 13.31 9.19 24.57
N MET A 201 12.04 8.98 24.94
CA MET A 201 10.95 9.92 24.73
C MET A 201 11.18 11.26 25.43
N ALA A 202 11.78 11.29 26.62
CA ALA A 202 12.02 12.53 27.36
C ALA A 202 13.30 13.28 26.95
N THR A 203 14.38 12.57 26.58
CA THR A 203 15.72 13.18 26.53
C THR A 203 16.42 13.17 25.18
N GLU A 204 16.02 12.32 24.22
CA GLU A 204 16.75 12.23 22.95
C GLU A 204 16.42 13.41 22.03
N GLY A 205 17.29 14.41 21.97
CA GLY A 205 17.17 15.53 21.03
C GLY A 205 17.47 15.13 19.58
N ILE A 206 16.86 15.84 18.63
CA ILE A 206 17.23 15.78 17.22
C ILE A 206 17.84 17.12 16.83
N ASP A 207 19.03 17.08 16.22
CA ASP A 207 19.68 18.26 15.66
C ASP A 207 19.70 18.10 14.13
N ILE A 208 18.82 18.84 13.46
CA ILE A 208 18.70 18.90 12.01
C ILE A 208 19.10 20.31 11.61
N SER A 209 20.21 20.43 10.87
CA SER A 209 20.60 21.72 10.31
C SER A 209 19.54 22.19 9.30
N LEU A 210 19.36 23.50 9.21
CA LEU A 210 18.45 24.14 8.26
C LEU A 210 18.70 23.67 6.82
N GLU A 211 19.97 23.50 6.46
CA GLU A 211 20.40 22.99 5.15
C GLU A 211 19.86 21.58 4.89
N LYS A 212 20.04 20.65 5.84
CA LYS A 212 19.53 19.28 5.71
C LYS A 212 18.01 19.24 5.59
N ALA A 213 17.31 20.00 6.44
CA ALA A 213 15.86 20.07 6.38
C ALA A 213 15.38 20.53 5.00
N ARG A 214 15.97 21.60 4.46
CA ARG A 214 15.66 22.11 3.12
C ARG A 214 15.97 21.08 2.02
N THR A 215 17.11 20.41 2.10
CA THR A 215 17.48 19.35 1.15
C THR A 215 16.50 18.19 1.18
N TRP A 216 16.10 17.71 2.36
CA TRP A 216 15.18 16.58 2.47
C TRP A 216 13.76 16.95 2.01
N ILE A 217 13.27 18.16 2.32
CA ILE A 217 12.01 18.70 1.78
C ILE A 217 12.07 18.74 0.24
N HIS A 218 13.16 19.28 -0.31
CA HIS A 218 13.34 19.33 -1.76
C HIS A 218 13.34 17.94 -2.39
N ASN A 219 14.08 16.99 -1.80
CA ASN A 219 14.15 15.62 -2.31
C ASN A 219 12.78 14.94 -2.29
N TYR A 220 12.00 15.13 -1.22
CA TYR A 220 10.65 14.59 -1.12
C TYR A 220 9.75 15.09 -2.25
N PHE A 221 9.58 16.41 -2.39
CA PHE A 221 8.67 16.97 -3.39
C PHE A 221 9.16 16.77 -4.83
N THR A 222 10.47 16.59 -5.06
CA THR A 222 11.03 16.39 -6.40
C THR A 222 10.96 14.94 -6.86
N TYR A 223 11.13 13.99 -5.94
CA TYR A 223 11.35 12.58 -6.30
C TYR A 223 10.26 11.63 -5.77
N SER A 224 9.36 12.10 -4.90
CA SER A 224 8.24 11.34 -4.33
C SER A 224 6.85 11.95 -4.62
N PRO A 225 6.50 12.32 -5.86
CA PRO A 225 5.24 13.04 -6.14
C PRO A 225 3.95 12.19 -6.06
N THR A 226 4.02 10.94 -5.58
CA THR A 226 2.92 9.96 -5.69
C THR A 226 2.36 9.48 -4.35
N GLU A 227 2.57 10.22 -3.26
CA GLU A 227 1.98 9.89 -1.96
C GLU A 227 0.50 10.31 -1.94
N THR A 228 -0.35 9.50 -1.31
CA THR A 228 -1.80 9.67 -1.27
C THR A 228 -2.15 11.05 -0.68
N PHE A 229 -2.98 11.83 -1.39
CA PHE A 229 -3.40 13.19 -1.01
C PHE A 229 -2.27 14.22 -0.85
N LEU A 230 -1.12 14.01 -1.49
CA LEU A 230 -0.04 15.01 -1.50
C LEU A 230 -0.48 16.38 -2.06
N SER A 231 -1.47 16.40 -2.96
CA SER A 231 -2.09 17.62 -3.50
C SER A 231 -2.67 18.55 -2.43
N LEU A 232 -3.04 18.01 -1.27
CA LEU A 232 -3.61 18.77 -0.16
C LEU A 232 -2.55 19.41 0.75
N VAL A 233 -1.26 19.12 0.53
CA VAL A 233 -0.15 19.69 1.30
C VAL A 233 0.37 20.96 0.62
N ASP A 234 0.30 22.10 1.30
CA ASP A 234 0.95 23.32 0.81
C ASP A 234 2.47 23.24 0.99
N ARG A 235 3.16 22.97 -0.12
CA ARG A 235 4.61 22.91 -0.18
C ARG A 235 5.28 24.17 0.37
N LYS A 236 4.74 25.36 0.09
CA LYS A 236 5.35 26.62 0.54
C LYS A 236 5.33 26.73 2.06
N THR A 237 4.22 26.36 2.70
CA THR A 237 4.11 26.27 4.15
C THR A 237 5.17 25.32 4.71
N VAL A 238 5.32 24.12 4.14
CA VAL A 238 6.32 23.13 4.61
C VAL A 238 7.76 23.66 4.47
N GLU A 239 8.08 24.33 3.36
CA GLU A 239 9.41 24.91 3.11
C GLU A 239 9.78 26.02 4.11
N LEU A 240 8.81 26.70 4.73
CA LEU A 240 9.01 27.76 5.73
C LEU A 240 9.19 27.25 7.17
N ILE A 241 8.70 26.04 7.48
CA ILE A 241 8.73 25.48 8.83
C ILE A 241 10.15 25.44 9.45
N PRO A 242 11.22 25.04 8.73
CA PRO A 242 12.57 25.04 9.30
C PRO A 242 12.99 26.41 9.87
N ASP A 243 12.63 27.49 9.19
CA ASP A 243 12.93 28.85 9.63
C ASP A 243 12.02 29.29 10.79
N MET A 244 10.74 28.92 10.74
CA MET A 244 9.77 29.20 11.81
C MET A 244 10.13 28.54 13.14
N LEU A 245 10.70 27.32 13.10
CA LEU A 245 11.15 26.59 14.29
C LEU A 245 12.27 27.33 15.06
N LEU A 246 13.01 28.23 14.42
CA LEU A 246 14.04 29.06 15.06
C LEU A 246 13.46 30.32 15.73
N MET A 247 12.19 30.65 15.48
CA MET A 247 11.55 31.85 15.98
C MET A 247 10.91 31.60 17.36
N ARG A 248 11.42 32.23 18.41
CA ARG A 248 11.00 32.01 19.82
C ARG A 248 9.52 32.29 20.11
N HIS A 249 8.86 33.09 19.30
CA HIS A 249 7.47 33.53 19.52
C HIS A 249 6.46 32.88 18.56
N VAL A 250 6.92 31.97 17.68
CA VAL A 250 6.05 31.28 16.73
C VAL A 250 5.75 29.89 17.27
N THR A 251 4.47 29.60 17.46
CA THR A 251 3.97 28.26 17.77
C THR A 251 3.39 27.66 16.50
N ILE A 252 3.88 26.49 16.11
CA ILE A 252 3.37 25.75 14.95
C ILE A 252 2.37 24.73 15.45
N ASP A 253 1.25 24.62 14.75
CA ASP A 253 0.22 23.63 15.03
C ASP A 253 0.83 22.20 15.06
N PRO A 254 0.50 21.38 16.09
CA PRO A 254 1.03 20.02 16.21
C PRO A 254 0.77 19.13 14.98
N CYS A 255 -0.37 19.26 14.28
CA CYS A 255 -0.65 18.45 13.10
C CYS A 255 0.26 18.82 11.92
N ILE A 256 0.55 20.11 11.74
CA ILE A 256 1.49 20.61 10.72
C ILE A 256 2.92 20.14 11.03
N LEU A 257 3.31 20.14 12.30
CA LEU A 257 4.61 19.59 12.72
C LEU A 257 4.75 18.10 12.40
N ILE A 258 3.68 17.32 12.58
CA ILE A 258 3.68 15.90 12.19
C ILE A 258 3.90 15.75 10.68
N ILE A 259 3.14 16.48 9.87
CA ILE A 259 3.29 16.46 8.40
C ILE A 259 4.74 16.83 8.02
N TYR A 260 5.30 17.86 8.64
CA TYR A 260 6.70 18.26 8.43
C TYR A 260 7.70 17.15 8.75
N TYR A 261 7.59 16.53 9.93
CA TYR A 261 8.51 15.45 10.32
C TYR A 261 8.36 14.22 9.44
N VAL A 262 7.14 13.91 8.96
CA VAL A 262 6.91 12.85 7.98
C VAL A 262 7.63 13.15 6.66
N ILE A 263 7.50 14.37 6.15
CA ILE A 263 8.16 14.80 4.92
C ILE A 263 9.69 14.72 5.06
N LEU A 264 10.24 15.15 6.19
CA LEU A 264 11.67 14.99 6.48
C LEU A 264 12.09 13.51 6.54
N TRP A 265 11.28 12.67 7.18
CA TRP A 265 11.54 11.24 7.30
C TRP A 265 11.64 10.59 5.92
N ARG A 266 10.69 10.89 5.03
CA ARG A 266 10.72 10.42 3.63
C ARG A 266 11.94 10.96 2.88
N GLY A 267 12.16 12.28 2.98
CA GLY A 267 13.22 12.99 2.27
C GLY A 267 14.63 12.55 2.67
N CYS A 268 14.84 12.09 3.92
CA CYS A 268 16.16 11.72 4.41
C CYS A 268 16.70 10.41 3.79
N TYR A 269 15.84 9.56 3.22
CA TYR A 269 16.26 8.35 2.50
C TYR A 269 16.59 8.60 1.02
N ILE A 270 16.05 9.67 0.44
CA ILE A 270 16.18 9.95 -0.99
C ILE A 270 17.47 10.74 -1.24
N LEU A 271 18.36 10.17 -2.03
CA LEU A 271 19.60 10.82 -2.48
C LEU A 271 19.41 11.30 -3.92
N ASN A 272 19.15 12.60 -4.15
CA ASN A 272 19.18 13.44 -5.38
C ASN A 272 19.12 12.81 -6.81
N THR A 273 18.68 11.56 -6.93
CA THR A 273 18.77 10.64 -8.08
C THR A 273 17.66 9.59 -8.03
N ARG A 274 16.58 9.84 -7.27
CA ARG A 274 15.50 8.86 -6.98
C ARG A 274 16.03 7.54 -6.39
N SER A 275 17.18 7.56 -5.73
CA SER A 275 17.83 6.41 -5.08
C SER A 275 17.66 6.44 -3.55
N TYR A 276 17.51 5.27 -2.93
CA TYR A 276 17.41 5.07 -1.47
C TYR A 276 18.76 4.83 -0.77
N HIS A 277 19.82 5.50 -1.21
CA HIS A 277 21.18 5.35 -0.66
C HIS A 277 21.66 6.56 0.15
N SER A 278 20.75 7.38 0.65
CA SER A 278 21.13 8.53 1.45
C SER A 278 21.75 8.09 2.79
N PRO A 279 22.94 8.61 3.17
CA PRO A 279 23.53 8.33 4.47
C PRO A 279 22.71 8.94 5.62
N ASP A 280 21.80 9.85 5.32
CA ASP A 280 20.94 10.53 6.28
C ASP A 280 19.74 9.69 6.74
N GLY A 281 19.52 8.49 6.19
CA GLY A 281 18.54 7.54 6.70
C GLY A 281 18.70 7.23 8.20
N ARG A 282 19.90 7.42 8.77
CA ARG A 282 20.15 7.33 10.22
C ARG A 282 19.30 8.28 11.09
N TYR A 283 18.72 9.34 10.51
CA TYR A 283 17.85 10.28 11.22
C TYR A 283 16.41 9.78 11.34
N ALA A 284 16.00 8.81 10.55
CA ALA A 284 14.61 8.38 10.45
C ALA A 284 13.99 7.95 11.78
N ARG A 285 14.72 7.16 12.59
CA ARG A 285 14.24 6.79 13.93
C ARG A 285 13.93 8.02 14.80
N LYS A 286 14.80 9.04 14.74
CA LYS A 286 14.63 10.27 15.53
C LYS A 286 13.49 11.13 14.98
N LEU A 287 13.31 11.16 13.65
CA LEU A 287 12.20 11.85 13.02
C LEU A 287 10.86 11.21 13.39
N TYR A 288 10.78 9.87 13.40
CA TYR A 288 9.61 9.15 13.88
C TYR A 288 9.35 9.43 15.37
N LEU A 289 10.40 9.48 16.19
CA LEU A 289 10.29 9.88 17.60
C LEU A 289 9.71 11.31 17.76
N CYS A 290 10.08 12.26 16.89
CA CYS A 290 9.48 13.59 16.89
C CYS A 290 7.99 13.55 16.58
N CYS A 291 7.56 12.75 15.60
CA CYS A 291 6.13 12.54 15.35
C CYS A 291 5.42 12.00 16.60
N LEU A 292 5.96 10.96 17.23
CA LEU A 292 5.37 10.33 18.41
C LEU A 292 5.26 11.29 19.60
N ARG A 293 6.23 12.20 19.79
CA ARG A 293 6.17 13.24 20.84
C ARG A 293 5.12 14.31 20.56
N THR A 294 4.87 14.59 19.28
CA THR A 294 3.94 15.63 18.84
C THR A 294 2.49 15.11 18.86
N MET A 295 2.31 13.80 18.69
CA MET A 295 1.03 13.14 18.56
C MET A 295 0.04 13.39 19.72
N PRO A 296 0.43 13.38 21.02
CA PRO A 296 -0.51 13.67 22.10
C PRO A 296 -1.03 15.11 22.10
N CYS A 297 -0.24 16.08 21.62
CA CYS A 297 -0.69 17.46 21.46
C CYS A 297 -1.68 17.55 20.29
N TRP A 298 -1.32 16.94 19.15
CA TRP A 298 -2.20 16.87 18.00
C TRP A 298 -3.55 16.23 18.35
N GLN A 299 -3.57 15.07 19.00
CA GLN A 299 -4.82 14.38 19.36
C GLN A 299 -5.74 15.20 20.29
N LYS A 300 -5.19 16.11 21.11
CA LYS A 300 -5.98 17.00 21.98
C LYS A 300 -6.58 18.18 21.23
N GLU A 301 -5.92 18.62 20.18
CA GLU A 301 -6.26 19.83 19.43
C GLU A 301 -6.98 19.52 18.10
N ALA A 302 -6.98 18.25 17.67
CA ALA A 302 -7.56 17.81 16.42
C ALA A 302 -9.06 18.14 16.34
N THR A 303 -9.46 18.77 15.23
CA THR A 303 -10.85 19.16 14.97
C THR A 303 -11.51 18.31 13.88
N GLY A 304 -10.76 17.38 13.28
CA GLY A 304 -11.19 16.65 12.08
C GLY A 304 -11.08 17.48 10.81
N SER A 305 -10.12 18.40 10.76
CA SER A 305 -9.79 19.22 9.60
C SER A 305 -9.13 18.40 8.47
N ILE A 306 -9.00 18.99 7.28
CA ILE A 306 -8.21 18.40 6.18
C ILE A 306 -6.76 18.14 6.61
N THR A 307 -6.18 19.03 7.43
CA THR A 307 -4.81 18.85 7.93
C THR A 307 -4.71 17.67 8.90
N ASP A 308 -5.71 17.47 9.76
CA ASP A 308 -5.80 16.27 10.62
C ASP A 308 -5.90 14.99 9.78
N PHE A 309 -6.69 15.02 8.71
CA PHE A 309 -6.81 13.92 7.76
C PHE A 309 -5.47 13.57 7.10
N ILE A 310 -4.76 14.55 6.56
CA ILE A 310 -3.44 14.34 5.93
C ILE A 310 -2.44 13.80 6.95
N ALA A 311 -2.39 14.38 8.16
CA ALA A 311 -1.49 13.93 9.22
C ALA A 311 -1.75 12.46 9.58
N ALA A 312 -3.02 12.02 9.65
CA ALA A 312 -3.38 10.62 9.91
C ALA A 312 -2.93 9.67 8.78
N ILE A 313 -3.11 10.05 7.51
CA ILE A 313 -2.64 9.25 6.36
C ILE A 313 -1.12 9.14 6.36
N PHE A 314 -0.42 10.25 6.52
CA PHE A 314 1.04 10.29 6.49
C PHE A 314 1.64 9.48 7.64
N MET A 315 1.06 9.60 8.83
CA MET A 315 1.48 8.81 9.98
C MET A 315 1.15 7.33 9.84
N THR A 316 0.08 6.95 9.14
CA THR A 316 -0.22 5.54 8.80
C THR A 316 0.98 4.91 8.08
N GLY A 317 1.46 5.54 7.01
CA GLY A 317 2.59 5.03 6.23
C GLY A 317 3.89 4.92 7.04
N ILE A 318 4.24 5.98 7.77
CA ILE A 318 5.47 5.97 8.58
C ILE A 318 5.41 4.97 9.72
N ALA A 319 4.28 4.82 10.39
CA ALA A 319 4.13 3.85 11.45
C ALA A 319 4.34 2.41 10.92
N ALA A 320 3.76 2.09 9.76
CA ALA A 320 3.98 0.80 9.09
C ALA A 320 5.48 0.55 8.79
N GLU A 321 6.16 1.54 8.22
CA GLU A 321 7.58 1.44 7.85
C GLU A 321 8.54 1.54 9.05
N SER A 322 8.05 2.02 10.20
CA SER A 322 8.77 2.07 11.47
C SER A 322 8.52 0.84 12.36
N TYR A 323 7.90 -0.21 11.82
CA TYR A 323 7.57 -1.46 12.53
C TYR A 323 6.50 -1.31 13.63
N ASP A 324 5.66 -0.29 13.52
CA ASP A 324 4.54 -0.02 14.44
C ASP A 324 3.18 -0.18 13.74
N PHE A 325 2.83 -1.43 13.43
CA PHE A 325 1.62 -1.72 12.66
C PHE A 325 0.30 -1.49 13.42
N GLU A 326 0.28 -1.58 14.75
CA GLU A 326 -0.94 -1.24 15.51
C GLU A 326 -1.23 0.25 15.41
N MET A 327 -0.21 1.09 15.61
CA MET A 327 -0.31 2.53 15.41
C MET A 327 -0.73 2.85 13.97
N SER A 328 -0.14 2.18 12.98
CA SER A 328 -0.52 2.31 11.58
C SER A 328 -2.01 2.00 11.35
N LEU A 329 -2.52 0.93 11.97
CA LEU A 329 -3.93 0.54 11.84
C LEU A 329 -4.86 1.55 12.52
N GLU A 330 -4.51 2.01 13.72
CA GLU A 330 -5.29 3.01 14.47
C GLU A 330 -5.37 4.34 13.71
N LEU A 331 -4.24 4.82 13.18
CA LEU A 331 -4.18 6.04 12.38
C LEU A 331 -4.91 5.91 11.05
N HIS A 332 -4.91 4.72 10.44
CA HIS A 332 -5.69 4.48 9.23
C HIS A 332 -7.19 4.55 9.52
N GLN A 333 -7.64 3.96 10.62
CA GLN A 333 -9.04 4.06 11.07
C GLN A 333 -9.42 5.53 11.34
N LEU A 334 -8.54 6.28 12.00
CA LEU A 334 -8.74 7.71 12.23
C LEU A 334 -8.81 8.51 10.91
N ALA A 335 -7.94 8.21 9.94
CA ALA A 335 -7.99 8.82 8.61
C ALA A 335 -9.32 8.52 7.90
N CYS A 336 -9.81 7.29 8.00
CA CYS A 336 -11.10 6.87 7.47
C CYS A 336 -12.28 7.62 8.15
N GLU A 337 -12.21 7.87 9.46
CA GLU A 337 -13.19 8.68 10.19
C GLU A 337 -13.17 10.14 9.75
N TYR A 338 -11.99 10.74 9.61
CA TYR A 338 -11.85 12.11 9.09
C TYR A 338 -12.37 12.22 7.65
N ALA A 339 -12.06 11.28 6.76
CA ALA A 339 -12.60 11.26 5.41
C ALA A 339 -14.13 11.24 5.38
N LYS A 340 -14.76 10.50 6.30
CA LYS A 340 -16.23 10.51 6.46
C LYS A 340 -16.74 11.87 6.94
N GLY A 341 -16.12 12.43 7.99
CA GLY A 341 -16.47 13.75 8.53
C GLY A 341 -16.33 14.88 7.52
N LEU A 342 -15.32 14.80 6.65
CA LEU A 342 -15.06 15.74 5.56
C LEU A 342 -15.92 15.49 4.31
N GLN A 343 -16.86 14.55 4.35
CA GLN A 343 -17.73 14.17 3.23
C GLN A 343 -16.96 13.74 1.96
N MET A 344 -15.74 13.25 2.10
CA MET A 344 -14.93 12.79 0.95
C MET A 344 -15.44 11.49 0.32
N HIS A 345 -16.40 10.82 0.97
CA HIS A 345 -17.15 9.71 0.36
C HIS A 345 -18.19 10.19 -0.66
N SER A 346 -18.39 11.51 -0.80
CA SER A 346 -19.36 12.13 -1.68
C SER A 346 -18.74 13.18 -2.61
N LEU A 347 -17.47 12.99 -3.02
CA LEU A 347 -16.73 13.94 -3.87
C LEU A 347 -17.46 14.32 -5.16
N ASP A 348 -18.30 13.45 -5.71
CA ASP A 348 -19.05 13.69 -6.94
C ASP A 348 -20.51 14.11 -6.68
N SER A 349 -20.90 14.30 -5.41
CA SER A 349 -22.19 14.86 -5.06
C SER A 349 -22.20 16.38 -5.25
N ASN A 350 -23.38 16.94 -5.52
CA ASN A 350 -23.55 18.39 -5.54
C ASN A 350 -23.33 19.01 -4.15
N ASP A 351 -23.59 18.23 -3.09
CA ASP A 351 -23.46 18.68 -1.69
C ASP A 351 -22.01 18.94 -1.30
N TYR A 352 -21.06 18.15 -1.81
CA TYR A 352 -19.63 18.35 -1.55
C TYR A 352 -19.11 19.67 -2.15
N PHE A 353 -19.52 19.98 -3.38
CA PHE A 353 -19.19 21.27 -4.02
C PHE A 353 -19.78 22.45 -3.24
N VAL A 354 -21.03 22.32 -2.77
CA VAL A 354 -21.68 23.35 -1.94
C VAL A 354 -20.98 23.53 -0.59
N ALA A 355 -20.51 22.44 0.03
CA ALA A 355 -19.84 22.47 1.32
C ALA A 355 -18.41 23.03 1.26
N THR A 356 -17.66 22.73 0.20
CA THR A 356 -16.24 23.08 0.08
C THR A 356 -15.95 24.26 -0.84
N GLY A 357 -16.91 24.64 -1.71
CA GLY A 357 -16.75 25.72 -2.69
C GLY A 357 -15.76 25.42 -3.83
N CYS A 358 -15.22 24.19 -3.88
CA CYS A 358 -14.22 23.77 -4.87
C CYS A 358 -14.67 22.47 -5.55
N PRO A 359 -14.53 22.33 -6.88
CA PRO A 359 -14.81 21.06 -7.54
C PRO A 359 -13.80 19.99 -7.11
N SER A 360 -14.26 18.75 -6.97
CA SER A 360 -13.37 17.61 -6.69
C SER A 360 -12.41 17.35 -7.85
N THR A 361 -11.15 17.14 -7.51
CA THR A 361 -10.08 16.85 -8.47
C THR A 361 -9.93 15.34 -8.69
N ASP A 362 -9.27 14.93 -9.78
CA ASP A 362 -8.93 13.52 -9.98
C ASP A 362 -7.91 13.00 -8.98
N GLU A 363 -7.06 13.88 -8.44
CA GLU A 363 -6.15 13.49 -7.35
C GLU A 363 -6.92 13.20 -6.05
N ASP A 364 -8.00 13.95 -5.76
CA ASP A 364 -8.87 13.65 -4.61
C ASP A 364 -9.57 12.29 -4.79
N ARG A 365 -10.10 12.03 -5.99
CA ARG A 365 -10.71 10.73 -6.32
C ARG A 365 -9.69 9.60 -6.19
N LYS A 366 -8.49 9.77 -6.76
CA LYS A 366 -7.40 8.80 -6.68
C LYS A 366 -7.02 8.50 -5.23
N GLY A 367 -6.86 9.53 -4.42
CA GLY A 367 -6.56 9.40 -2.99
C GLY A 367 -7.66 8.63 -2.25
N MET A 368 -8.94 8.89 -2.53
CA MET A 368 -10.04 8.16 -1.91
C MET A 368 -10.05 6.68 -2.28
N TRP A 369 -9.76 6.36 -3.53
CA TRP A 369 -9.62 4.98 -3.99
C TRP A 369 -8.43 4.27 -3.31
N GLU A 370 -7.30 4.94 -3.14
CA GLU A 370 -6.14 4.41 -2.41
C GLU A 370 -6.45 4.18 -0.92
N LEU A 371 -7.27 5.04 -0.30
CA LEU A 371 -7.75 4.87 1.07
C LEU A 371 -8.63 3.62 1.20
N ILE A 372 -9.61 3.42 0.31
CA ILE A 372 -10.45 2.21 0.27
C ILE A 372 -9.61 0.94 0.06
N GLN A 373 -8.67 0.99 -0.87
CA GLN A 373 -7.76 -0.13 -1.15
C GLN A 373 -6.98 -0.54 0.10
N THR A 374 -6.51 0.44 0.87
CA THR A 374 -5.78 0.20 2.12
C THR A 374 -6.71 -0.36 3.21
N ASP A 375 -7.93 0.16 3.34
CA ASP A 375 -8.93 -0.31 4.32
C ASP A 375 -9.32 -1.77 4.08
N LEU A 376 -9.57 -2.15 2.82
CA LEU A 376 -9.83 -3.54 2.41
C LEU A 376 -8.64 -4.45 2.70
N PHE A 377 -7.43 -4.00 2.39
CA PHE A 377 -6.22 -4.77 2.64
C PHE A 377 -5.97 -4.98 4.14
N TYR A 378 -6.17 -3.94 4.96
CA TYR A 378 -6.05 -4.03 6.42
C TYR A 378 -7.10 -4.95 7.02
N HIS A 379 -8.35 -4.90 6.52
CA HIS A 379 -9.39 -5.84 6.91
C HIS A 379 -9.01 -7.30 6.61
N LEU A 380 -8.38 -7.53 5.46
CA LEU A 380 -7.92 -8.85 5.05
C LEU A 380 -6.83 -9.40 5.99
N ILE A 381 -5.79 -8.60 6.28
CA ILE A 381 -4.60 -9.11 6.98
C ILE A 381 -4.71 -9.07 8.51
N TYR A 382 -5.45 -8.11 9.09
CA TYR A 382 -5.53 -7.92 10.55
C TYR A 382 -6.80 -8.48 11.17
N ASN A 383 -7.74 -8.96 10.37
CA ASN A 383 -9.04 -9.45 10.84
C ASN A 383 -9.82 -8.43 11.69
N LYS A 384 -9.56 -7.14 11.49
CA LYS A 384 -10.32 -6.04 12.09
C LYS A 384 -11.34 -5.54 11.08
N PRO A 385 -12.56 -5.13 11.49
CA PRO A 385 -13.57 -4.65 10.56
C PRO A 385 -13.03 -3.45 9.77
N ALA A 386 -13.25 -3.48 8.45
CA ALA A 386 -12.99 -2.33 7.58
C ALA A 386 -13.90 -1.16 7.98
N THR A 387 -13.35 0.05 7.93
CA THR A 387 -14.07 1.27 8.35
C THR A 387 -14.96 1.79 7.22
N LEU A 388 -14.50 1.70 5.97
CA LEU A 388 -15.17 2.26 4.80
C LEU A 388 -16.01 1.21 4.08
N TYR A 389 -15.52 -0.04 3.99
CA TYR A 389 -16.18 -1.14 3.28
C TYR A 389 -17.69 -1.30 3.59
N PRO A 390 -18.17 -1.26 4.86
CA PRO A 390 -19.60 -1.46 5.15
C PRO A 390 -20.52 -0.36 4.61
N SER A 391 -19.97 0.76 4.16
CA SER A 391 -20.72 1.90 3.61
C SER A 391 -20.44 2.15 2.13
N LEU A 392 -19.67 1.26 1.48
CA LEU A 392 -19.16 1.49 0.13
C LEU A 392 -20.27 1.68 -0.92
N ASP A 393 -21.44 1.07 -0.69
CA ASP A 393 -22.65 1.19 -1.52
C ASP A 393 -23.22 2.62 -1.56
N LYS A 394 -22.95 3.43 -0.52
CA LYS A 394 -23.46 4.80 -0.38
C LYS A 394 -22.53 5.85 -0.94
N TRP A 395 -21.35 5.45 -1.42
CA TRP A 395 -20.31 6.37 -1.84
C TRP A 395 -20.58 6.92 -3.24
N GLN A 396 -20.33 8.21 -3.38
CA GLN A 396 -20.41 8.95 -4.64
C GLN A 396 -19.02 9.45 -4.98
N VAL A 397 -18.13 8.49 -5.30
CA VAL A 397 -16.77 8.74 -5.77
C VAL A 397 -16.56 7.97 -7.07
N ASN A 398 -16.52 8.70 -8.18
CA ASN A 398 -16.21 8.19 -9.49
C ASN A 398 -14.75 7.73 -9.56
N LEU A 399 -14.46 6.85 -10.52
CA LEU A 399 -13.06 6.56 -10.85
C LEU A 399 -12.38 7.83 -11.35
N PRO A 400 -11.14 8.14 -10.89
CA PRO A 400 -10.40 9.28 -11.38
C PRO A 400 -10.22 9.18 -12.89
N TRP A 401 -10.31 10.31 -13.58
CA TRP A 401 -10.20 10.30 -15.03
C TRP A 401 -8.78 9.87 -15.44
N LEU A 402 -8.71 8.74 -16.13
CA LEU A 402 -7.50 8.30 -16.80
C LEU A 402 -7.54 8.88 -18.21
N SER A 403 -6.71 9.89 -18.48
CA SER A 403 -6.48 10.40 -19.84
C SER A 403 -6.31 9.25 -20.84
N LEU A 404 -7.32 9.00 -21.67
CA LEU A 404 -7.25 8.05 -22.78
C LEU A 404 -6.60 8.68 -24.02
N ASP A 405 -6.73 10.00 -24.14
CA ASP A 405 -6.37 10.75 -25.34
C ASP A 405 -4.96 11.34 -25.25
N LEU A 406 -4.45 11.54 -24.03
CA LEU A 406 -3.08 11.97 -23.77
C LEU A 406 -2.28 10.79 -23.19
N PRO A 407 -1.07 10.50 -23.69
CA PRO A 407 -0.19 9.58 -22.98
C PRO A 407 0.04 10.10 -21.55
N PRO A 408 0.23 9.22 -20.55
CA PRO A 408 0.63 9.66 -19.22
C PRO A 408 1.84 10.59 -19.32
N GLU A 409 1.89 11.60 -18.46
CA GLU A 409 3.08 12.45 -18.36
C GLU A 409 4.34 11.58 -18.23
N GLU A 410 5.43 12.03 -18.84
CA GLU A 410 6.69 11.30 -18.83
C GLU A 410 7.17 11.12 -17.38
N GLY A 411 7.27 9.86 -16.91
CA GLY A 411 7.60 9.54 -15.52
C GLY A 411 6.41 9.18 -14.62
N ALA A 412 5.16 9.30 -15.10
CA ALA A 412 3.95 8.96 -14.33
C ALA A 412 3.43 7.52 -14.59
N GLN A 413 4.03 6.78 -15.54
CA GLN A 413 3.47 5.50 -16.03
C GLN A 413 3.34 4.45 -14.92
N VAL A 414 4.34 4.32 -14.05
CA VAL A 414 4.33 3.36 -12.94
C VAL A 414 3.24 3.72 -11.92
N SER A 415 3.01 5.00 -11.65
CA SER A 415 1.92 5.46 -10.78
C SER A 415 0.55 5.11 -11.36
N THR A 416 0.34 5.36 -12.65
CA THR A 416 -0.92 5.04 -13.33
C THR A 416 -1.21 3.54 -13.31
N ILE A 417 -0.20 2.71 -13.62
CA ILE A 417 -0.33 1.25 -13.60
C ILE A 417 -0.60 0.75 -12.18
N SER A 418 0.08 1.32 -11.19
CA SER A 418 -0.11 0.96 -9.79
C SER A 418 -1.54 1.25 -9.34
N PHE A 419 -2.07 2.43 -9.68
CA PHE A 419 -3.46 2.78 -9.40
C PHE A 419 -4.46 1.80 -10.04
N LEU A 420 -4.26 1.49 -11.32
CA LEU A 420 -5.11 0.57 -12.09
C LEU A 420 -5.10 -0.85 -11.52
N PHE A 421 -3.90 -1.35 -11.22
CA PHE A 421 -3.71 -2.66 -10.62
C PHE A 421 -4.41 -2.74 -9.26
N ARG A 422 -4.15 -1.79 -8.35
CA ARG A 422 -4.75 -1.78 -7.01
C ARG A 422 -6.26 -1.62 -7.06
N SER A 423 -6.79 -0.85 -7.99
CA SER A 423 -8.24 -0.70 -8.17
C SER A 423 -8.90 -2.03 -8.56
N ARG A 424 -8.29 -2.79 -9.49
CA ARG A 424 -8.81 -4.14 -9.84
C ARG A 424 -8.67 -5.12 -8.69
N LEU A 425 -7.57 -5.05 -7.94
CA LEU A 425 -7.39 -5.87 -6.75
C LEU A 425 -8.46 -5.57 -5.70
N ALA A 426 -8.84 -4.31 -5.48
CA ALA A 426 -9.92 -3.94 -4.57
C ALA A 426 -11.26 -4.59 -4.96
N PHE A 427 -11.60 -4.62 -6.24
CA PHE A 427 -12.81 -5.32 -6.71
C PHE A 427 -12.75 -6.84 -6.46
N ILE A 428 -11.59 -7.46 -6.61
CA ILE A 428 -11.40 -8.88 -6.27
C ILE A 428 -11.60 -9.09 -4.76
N LEU A 429 -11.06 -8.20 -3.92
CA LEU A 429 -11.21 -8.26 -2.47
C LEU A 429 -12.67 -8.05 -2.01
N ILE A 430 -13.39 -7.11 -2.62
CA ILE A 430 -14.83 -6.92 -2.36
C ILE A 430 -15.60 -8.20 -2.67
N ARG A 431 -15.36 -8.81 -3.85
CA ARG A 431 -15.99 -10.09 -4.22
C ARG A 431 -15.59 -11.22 -3.27
N PHE A 432 -14.34 -11.23 -2.79
CA PHE A 432 -13.88 -12.19 -1.79
C PHE A 432 -14.71 -12.09 -0.51
N PHE A 433 -14.85 -10.90 0.08
CA PHE A 433 -15.62 -10.71 1.31
C PHE A 433 -17.10 -11.08 1.12
N GLN A 434 -17.72 -10.65 0.02
CA GLN A 434 -19.10 -11.03 -0.33
C GLN A 434 -19.28 -12.55 -0.50
N THR A 435 -18.28 -13.22 -1.09
CA THR A 435 -18.32 -14.69 -1.26
C THR A 435 -18.17 -15.38 0.09
N LEU A 436 -17.27 -14.88 0.94
CA LEU A 436 -17.00 -15.44 2.26
C LEU A 436 -18.21 -15.35 3.20
N GLU A 437 -18.97 -14.25 3.15
CA GLU A 437 -20.20 -14.05 3.93
C GLU A 437 -21.29 -15.11 3.64
N GLY A 438 -21.27 -15.72 2.45
CA GLY A 438 -22.26 -16.73 2.04
C GLY A 438 -21.84 -18.18 2.24
N LEU A 439 -20.66 -18.44 2.81
CA LEU A 439 -20.09 -19.78 2.96
C LEU A 439 -20.23 -20.29 4.40
N GLU A 440 -20.51 -21.59 4.56
CA GLU A 440 -20.63 -22.26 5.87
C GLU A 440 -19.56 -23.36 6.06
N ASN A 441 -19.01 -23.90 4.97
CA ASN A 441 -18.08 -25.03 4.98
C ASN A 441 -16.66 -24.60 4.56
N GLU A 442 -15.66 -24.89 5.39
CA GLU A 442 -14.25 -24.55 5.16
C GLU A 442 -13.67 -25.16 3.87
N SER A 443 -13.97 -26.43 3.57
CA SER A 443 -13.43 -27.08 2.37
C SER A 443 -14.04 -26.53 1.09
N GLU A 444 -15.31 -26.18 1.13
CA GLU A 444 -16.00 -25.52 0.02
C GLU A 444 -15.52 -24.07 -0.13
N ALA A 445 -15.19 -23.41 0.99
CA ALA A 445 -14.67 -22.05 0.99
C ALA A 445 -13.34 -21.96 0.25
N VAL A 446 -12.38 -22.85 0.52
CA VAL A 446 -11.09 -22.82 -0.20
C VAL A 446 -11.31 -22.95 -1.72
N ALA A 447 -12.12 -23.91 -2.15
CA ALA A 447 -12.43 -24.10 -3.58
C ALA A 447 -13.16 -22.91 -4.20
N ALA A 448 -14.04 -22.24 -3.46
CA ALA A 448 -14.73 -21.03 -3.91
C ALA A 448 -13.81 -19.80 -4.03
N ILE A 449 -12.74 -19.75 -3.24
CA ILE A 449 -11.77 -18.63 -3.23
C ILE A 449 -10.64 -18.80 -4.26
N GLU A 450 -10.30 -20.03 -4.67
CA GLU A 450 -9.26 -20.29 -5.68
C GLU A 450 -9.44 -19.53 -7.01
N PRO A 451 -10.66 -19.42 -7.59
CA PRO A 451 -10.87 -18.60 -8.78
C PRO A 451 -10.46 -17.13 -8.59
N LEU A 452 -10.70 -16.55 -7.42
CA LEU A 452 -10.29 -15.17 -7.11
C LEU A 452 -8.76 -15.07 -6.97
N CYS A 453 -8.10 -16.09 -6.43
CA CYS A 453 -6.64 -16.16 -6.40
C CYS A 453 -6.05 -16.19 -7.82
N HIS A 454 -6.67 -16.96 -8.71
CA HIS A 454 -6.27 -17.00 -10.12
C HIS A 454 -6.45 -15.65 -10.81
N GLU A 455 -7.55 -14.94 -10.55
CA GLU A 455 -7.76 -13.59 -11.10
C GLU A 455 -6.65 -12.61 -10.70
N ILE A 456 -6.08 -12.73 -9.50
CA ILE A 456 -4.94 -11.92 -9.06
C ILE A 456 -3.66 -12.29 -9.82
N GLU A 457 -3.38 -13.57 -10.06
CA GLU A 457 -2.22 -13.98 -10.87
C GLU A 457 -2.34 -13.49 -12.31
N VAL A 458 -3.53 -13.63 -12.92
CA VAL A 458 -3.82 -13.09 -14.26
C VAL A 458 -3.64 -11.59 -14.31
N LEU A 459 -3.95 -10.87 -13.22
CA LEU A 459 -3.74 -9.43 -13.12
C LEU A 459 -2.24 -9.07 -13.23
N PHE A 460 -1.35 -9.82 -12.57
CA PHE A 460 0.09 -9.60 -12.69
C PHE A 460 0.58 -9.77 -14.13
N ASP A 461 0.12 -10.82 -14.82
CA ASP A 461 0.48 -11.13 -16.20
C ASP A 461 -0.08 -10.10 -17.18
N GLU A 462 -1.35 -9.70 -17.00
CA GLU A 462 -2.04 -8.75 -17.87
C GLU A 462 -1.35 -7.38 -17.89
N TRP A 463 -0.95 -6.88 -16.71
CA TRP A 463 -0.27 -5.60 -16.56
C TRP A 463 1.25 -5.71 -16.74
N GLY A 464 1.79 -6.93 -16.87
CA GLY A 464 3.22 -7.18 -17.09
C GLY A 464 4.10 -6.63 -15.97
N ILE A 465 3.69 -6.80 -14.70
CA ILE A 465 4.36 -6.17 -13.55
C ILE A 465 5.84 -6.58 -13.46
N GLU A 466 6.17 -7.84 -13.79
CA GLU A 466 7.56 -8.30 -13.83
C GLU A 466 8.40 -7.57 -14.91
N ASP A 467 7.81 -7.30 -16.07
CA ASP A 467 8.47 -6.53 -17.13
C ASP A 467 8.75 -5.10 -16.65
N TRP A 468 7.83 -4.49 -15.90
CA TRP A 468 8.03 -3.16 -15.32
C TRP A 468 9.15 -3.14 -14.28
N ILE A 469 9.24 -4.16 -13.43
CA ILE A 469 10.34 -4.31 -12.48
C ILE A 469 11.67 -4.41 -13.23
N GLY A 470 11.76 -5.28 -14.24
CA GLY A 470 12.97 -5.44 -15.04
C GLY A 470 13.41 -4.17 -15.78
N ARG A 471 12.45 -3.33 -16.20
CA ARG A 471 12.70 -2.06 -16.92
C ARG A 471 13.06 -0.90 -16.00
N SER A 472 12.64 -0.95 -14.73
CA SER A 472 12.85 0.16 -13.79
C SER A 472 14.33 0.39 -13.46
N GLY A 473 15.20 -0.60 -13.73
CA GLY A 473 16.64 -0.47 -13.55
C GLY A 473 16.98 -0.09 -12.11
N ASP A 474 17.67 1.04 -11.95
CA ASP A 474 18.06 1.59 -10.64
C ASP A 474 17.09 2.68 -10.12
N ASN A 475 15.91 2.87 -10.72
CA ASN A 475 14.90 3.79 -10.19
C ASN A 475 14.22 3.17 -8.95
N HIS A 476 14.77 3.45 -7.78
CA HIS A 476 14.32 2.86 -6.53
C HIS A 476 12.89 3.26 -6.15
N MET A 477 12.41 4.44 -6.57
CA MET A 477 11.03 4.87 -6.29
C MET A 477 10.01 4.02 -7.06
N ASP A 478 10.29 3.74 -8.34
CA ASP A 478 9.43 2.89 -9.16
C ASP A 478 9.48 1.44 -8.68
N LEU A 479 10.68 0.94 -8.36
CA LEU A 479 10.86 -0.38 -7.77
C LEU A 479 10.12 -0.54 -6.44
N TRP A 480 10.14 0.47 -5.57
CA TRP A 480 9.41 0.45 -4.29
C TRP A 480 7.89 0.36 -4.52
N MET A 481 7.37 1.14 -5.45
CA MET A 481 5.94 1.12 -5.80
C MET A 481 5.50 -0.22 -6.38
N LEU A 482 6.27 -0.76 -7.33
CA LEU A 482 6.02 -2.05 -7.97
C LEU A 482 6.16 -3.21 -6.98
N ALA A 483 7.16 -3.17 -6.10
CA ALA A 483 7.29 -4.13 -5.00
C ALA A 483 6.07 -4.10 -4.08
N GLY A 484 5.53 -2.91 -3.79
CA GLY A 484 4.26 -2.76 -3.08
C GLY A 484 3.11 -3.48 -3.76
N LEU A 485 2.98 -3.43 -5.10
CA LEU A 485 1.93 -4.17 -5.82
C LEU A 485 2.07 -5.68 -5.68
N VAL A 486 3.30 -6.18 -5.84
CA VAL A 486 3.62 -7.61 -5.71
C VAL A 486 3.31 -8.10 -4.30
N LEU A 487 3.73 -7.34 -3.27
CA LEU A 487 3.42 -7.66 -1.88
C LEU A 487 1.90 -7.64 -1.63
N THR A 488 1.18 -6.59 -2.04
CA THR A 488 -0.28 -6.51 -1.82
C THR A 488 -1.03 -7.65 -2.52
N GLY A 489 -0.74 -7.94 -3.78
CA GLY A 489 -1.42 -8.99 -4.53
C GLY A 489 -1.17 -10.39 -3.97
N TYR A 490 0.09 -10.79 -3.78
CA TYR A 490 0.40 -12.14 -3.29
C TYR A 490 0.10 -12.33 -1.80
N THR A 491 0.21 -11.28 -0.98
CA THR A 491 -0.27 -11.33 0.41
C THR A 491 -1.79 -11.51 0.43
N SER A 492 -2.50 -10.87 -0.50
CA SER A 492 -3.95 -11.06 -0.62
C SER A 492 -4.30 -12.52 -0.91
N ILE A 493 -3.61 -13.19 -1.83
CA ILE A 493 -3.80 -14.64 -2.08
C ILE A 493 -3.63 -15.46 -0.80
N ILE A 494 -2.52 -15.27 -0.07
CA ILE A 494 -2.25 -16.02 1.16
C ILE A 494 -3.34 -15.79 2.21
N PHE A 495 -3.75 -14.54 2.44
CA PHE A 495 -4.70 -14.23 3.51
C PHE A 495 -6.16 -14.51 3.13
N MET A 496 -6.54 -14.44 1.85
CA MET A 496 -7.83 -14.92 1.37
C MET A 496 -7.98 -16.43 1.63
N LEU A 497 -6.96 -17.21 1.25
CA LEU A 497 -6.93 -18.66 1.50
C LEU A 497 -6.92 -18.97 2.99
N ARG A 498 -6.13 -18.24 3.78
CA ARG A 498 -6.09 -18.37 5.25
C ARG A 498 -7.45 -18.14 5.89
N LYS A 499 -8.17 -17.09 5.46
CA LYS A 499 -9.51 -16.79 5.97
C LYS A 499 -10.53 -17.85 5.57
N ALA A 500 -10.44 -18.39 4.35
CA ALA A 500 -11.30 -19.50 3.92
C ALA A 500 -11.07 -20.77 4.78
N THR A 501 -9.82 -21.08 5.12
CA THR A 501 -9.50 -22.19 6.03
C THR A 501 -9.95 -21.95 7.47
N LEU A 502 -10.06 -20.70 7.90
CA LEU A 502 -10.45 -20.31 9.25
C LEU A 502 -11.92 -19.85 9.35
N LEU A 503 -12.76 -20.22 8.38
CA LEU A 503 -14.14 -19.73 8.25
C LEU A 503 -14.95 -19.89 9.56
N ASN A 504 -14.82 -21.05 10.23
CA ASN A 504 -15.55 -21.35 11.47
C ASN A 504 -14.74 -21.06 12.75
N SER A 505 -13.59 -20.41 12.63
CA SER A 505 -12.79 -20.02 13.79
C SER A 505 -13.51 -18.89 14.54
N ASN A 506 -14.19 -19.22 15.63
CA ASN A 506 -14.77 -18.24 16.57
C ASN A 506 -13.72 -17.37 17.30
N CYS A 507 -12.43 -17.55 17.01
CA CYS A 507 -11.37 -16.75 17.61
C CYS A 507 -11.17 -15.43 16.85
N PRO A 508 -11.33 -14.26 17.49
CA PRO A 508 -11.09 -12.96 16.85
C PRO A 508 -9.62 -12.78 16.42
N VAL A 509 -8.69 -13.49 17.06
CA VAL A 509 -7.25 -13.51 16.70
C VAL A 509 -6.78 -14.97 16.65
N PRO A 510 -6.97 -15.68 15.52
CA PRO A 510 -6.57 -17.07 15.39
C PRO A 510 -5.08 -17.25 15.64
N VAL A 511 -4.71 -18.21 16.49
CA VAL A 511 -3.30 -18.57 16.75
C VAL A 511 -2.60 -18.84 15.43
N CYS A 512 -1.41 -18.27 15.22
CA CYS A 512 -0.64 -18.52 14.00
C CYS A 512 -0.13 -19.96 14.04
N THR A 513 -0.60 -20.81 13.12
CA THR A 513 -0.17 -22.20 13.00
C THR A 513 0.10 -22.54 11.54
N ASP A 514 0.96 -23.53 11.31
CA ASP A 514 1.30 -24.03 9.96
C ASP A 514 0.07 -24.45 9.13
N ASN A 515 -0.99 -24.89 9.80
CA ASN A 515 -2.21 -25.38 9.15
C ASN A 515 -3.18 -24.25 8.75
N ASN A 516 -2.92 -23.01 9.18
CA ASN A 516 -3.81 -21.89 8.88
C ASN A 516 -3.83 -21.53 7.39
N VAL A 517 -2.77 -21.84 6.64
CA VAL A 517 -2.69 -21.58 5.20
C VAL A 517 -2.79 -22.92 4.48
N PRO A 518 -3.81 -23.12 3.63
CA PRO A 518 -4.00 -24.40 2.95
C PRO A 518 -2.86 -24.64 1.95
N ARG A 519 -2.49 -25.90 1.74
CA ARG A 519 -1.42 -26.31 0.81
C ARG A 519 -1.95 -26.40 -0.62
N THR A 520 -2.28 -25.25 -1.19
CA THR A 520 -2.68 -25.12 -2.60
C THR A 520 -1.49 -24.68 -3.43
N ASP A 521 -1.58 -24.86 -4.75
CA ASP A 521 -0.55 -24.34 -5.65
C ASP A 521 -0.48 -22.81 -5.59
N PHE A 522 -1.61 -22.13 -5.36
CA PHE A 522 -1.68 -20.68 -5.22
C PHE A 522 -0.92 -20.17 -3.99
N SER A 523 -1.11 -20.77 -2.82
CA SER A 523 -0.39 -20.35 -1.60
C SER A 523 1.12 -20.62 -1.72
N THR A 524 1.51 -21.73 -2.36
CA THR A 524 2.91 -22.06 -2.61
C THR A 524 3.55 -21.07 -3.60
N ARG A 525 2.92 -20.80 -4.75
CA ARG A 525 3.42 -19.82 -5.73
C ARG A 525 3.49 -18.42 -5.15
N ALA A 526 2.43 -17.97 -4.47
CA ALA A 526 2.40 -16.66 -3.82
C ALA A 526 3.54 -16.51 -2.80
N SER A 527 3.78 -17.56 -1.99
CA SER A 527 4.86 -17.55 -1.01
C SER A 527 6.24 -17.46 -1.68
N ARG A 528 6.48 -18.23 -2.75
CA ARG A 528 7.73 -18.13 -3.55
C ARG A 528 7.93 -16.74 -4.12
N ARG A 529 6.87 -16.10 -4.62
CA ARG A 529 6.93 -14.75 -5.21
C ARG A 529 7.26 -13.68 -4.15
N ILE A 530 6.62 -13.74 -2.98
CA ILE A 530 6.93 -12.85 -1.86
C ILE A 530 8.38 -13.03 -1.42
N LEU A 531 8.86 -14.27 -1.21
CA LEU A 531 10.22 -14.50 -0.75
C LEU A 531 11.30 -14.10 -1.78
N ASN A 532 11.05 -14.31 -3.07
CA ASN A 532 11.95 -13.83 -4.12
C ASN A 532 12.01 -12.30 -4.12
N LEU A 533 10.87 -11.62 -3.96
CA LEU A 533 10.85 -10.17 -3.84
C LEU A 533 11.60 -9.70 -2.59
N THR A 534 11.42 -10.36 -1.44
CA THR A 534 12.17 -10.06 -0.22
C THR A 534 13.67 -10.12 -0.44
N TYR A 535 14.14 -11.18 -1.12
CA TYR A 535 15.55 -11.29 -1.49
C TYR A 535 15.99 -10.12 -2.40
N ASN A 536 15.18 -9.78 -3.42
CA ASN A 536 15.50 -8.69 -4.34
C ASN A 536 15.59 -7.33 -3.62
N MET A 537 14.61 -7.01 -2.77
CA MET A 537 14.58 -5.76 -2.02
C MET A 537 15.78 -5.60 -1.09
N LEU A 538 16.18 -6.67 -0.39
CA LEU A 538 17.29 -6.61 0.58
C LEU A 538 18.67 -6.70 -0.08
N HIS A 539 18.85 -7.52 -1.13
CA HIS A 539 20.18 -7.81 -1.67
C HIS A 539 20.46 -7.22 -3.04
N ILE A 540 19.47 -7.22 -3.94
CA ILE A 540 19.67 -6.75 -5.32
C ILE A 540 19.54 -5.23 -5.35
N TRP A 541 18.41 -4.71 -4.89
CA TRP A 541 18.11 -3.27 -4.85
C TRP A 541 18.69 -2.59 -3.60
N LYS A 542 19.09 -3.38 -2.59
CA LYS A 542 19.75 -2.90 -1.38
C LYS A 542 19.00 -1.75 -0.72
N PHE A 543 17.68 -1.91 -0.59
CA PHE A 543 16.87 -0.96 0.15
C PHE A 543 17.30 -0.89 1.61
N PRO A 544 17.07 0.27 2.28
CA PRO A 544 17.32 0.42 3.71
C PRO A 544 16.72 -0.74 4.51
N ALA A 545 17.60 -1.48 5.20
CA ALA A 545 17.26 -2.81 5.66
C ALA A 545 16.18 -2.78 6.76
N ALA A 546 16.22 -1.80 7.67
CA ALA A 546 15.22 -1.66 8.70
C ALA A 546 13.82 -1.45 8.11
N GLU A 547 13.70 -0.58 7.13
CA GLU A 547 12.45 -0.13 6.54
C GLU A 547 11.91 -1.22 5.61
N ALA A 548 12.77 -1.83 4.78
CA ALA A 548 12.39 -2.95 3.93
C ALA A 548 11.91 -4.14 4.77
N ILE A 549 12.64 -4.54 5.82
CA ILE A 549 12.21 -5.63 6.71
C ILE A 549 10.91 -5.26 7.42
N SER A 550 10.79 -4.00 7.87
CA SER A 550 9.59 -3.56 8.57
C SER A 550 8.35 -3.58 7.69
N TYR A 551 8.50 -3.12 6.46
CA TYR A 551 7.46 -3.14 5.44
C TYR A 551 7.07 -4.59 5.09
N ILE A 552 8.05 -5.41 4.68
CA ILE A 552 7.82 -6.78 4.18
C ILE A 552 7.28 -7.70 5.29
N LEU A 553 7.97 -7.79 6.43
CA LEU A 553 7.60 -8.73 7.48
C LEU A 553 6.52 -8.18 8.40
N GLY A 554 6.48 -6.86 8.59
CA GLY A 554 5.49 -6.19 9.42
C GLY A 554 4.19 -5.91 8.69
N ALA A 555 4.19 -4.90 7.81
CA ALA A 555 2.99 -4.46 7.13
C ALA A 555 2.36 -5.55 6.24
N TYR A 556 3.18 -6.36 5.58
CA TYR A 556 2.71 -7.44 4.68
C TYR A 556 2.76 -8.85 5.29
N ARG A 557 3.18 -8.99 6.55
CA ARG A 557 3.19 -10.28 7.28
C ARG A 557 3.89 -11.42 6.52
N ALA A 558 4.93 -11.11 5.72
CA ALA A 558 5.59 -12.08 4.84
C ALA A 558 6.30 -13.24 5.59
N HIS A 559 6.43 -13.17 6.92
CA HIS A 559 6.79 -14.33 7.74
C HIS A 559 5.80 -15.50 7.59
N THR A 560 4.53 -15.22 7.26
CA THR A 560 3.52 -16.24 6.94
C THR A 560 3.89 -17.01 5.65
N ALA A 561 4.36 -16.30 4.61
CA ALA A 561 4.83 -16.92 3.38
C ALA A 561 6.09 -17.78 3.62
N TYR A 562 7.00 -17.29 4.46
CA TYR A 562 8.19 -18.04 4.86
C TYR A 562 7.82 -19.34 5.59
N ALA A 563 6.94 -19.23 6.60
CA ALA A 563 6.47 -20.36 7.37
C ALA A 563 5.77 -21.40 6.49
N HIS A 564 4.93 -20.95 5.55
CA HIS A 564 4.24 -21.83 4.63
C HIS A 564 5.20 -22.67 3.78
N LEU A 565 6.21 -22.05 3.14
CA LEU A 565 7.19 -22.82 2.35
C LEU A 565 8.05 -23.75 3.22
N ALA A 566 8.49 -23.28 4.38
CA ALA A 566 9.26 -24.11 5.30
C ALA A 566 8.46 -25.32 5.79
N SER A 567 7.19 -25.13 6.14
CA SER A 567 6.30 -26.21 6.56
C SER A 567 6.00 -27.18 5.42
N ASN A 568 5.76 -26.68 4.19
CA ASN A 568 5.59 -27.54 3.02
C ASN A 568 6.85 -28.39 2.78
N ALA A 569 8.03 -27.79 2.90
CA ALA A 569 9.29 -28.49 2.74
C ALA A 569 9.53 -29.57 3.82
N MET A 570 9.14 -29.32 5.07
CA MET A 570 9.23 -30.33 6.15
C MET A 570 8.29 -31.52 5.94
N ASN A 571 7.20 -31.32 5.22
CA ASN A 571 6.16 -32.33 5.00
C ASN A 571 6.20 -32.94 3.59
N ALA A 572 7.20 -32.59 2.78
CA ALA A 572 7.28 -33.07 1.41
C ALA A 572 7.70 -34.55 1.35
N PRO A 573 7.06 -35.35 0.46
CA PRO A 573 7.35 -36.78 0.33
C PRO A 573 8.65 -37.08 -0.43
N SER A 574 9.17 -36.12 -1.19
CA SER A 574 10.40 -36.24 -1.98
C SER A 574 11.32 -35.04 -1.76
N PRO A 575 12.61 -35.26 -1.47
CA PRO A 575 13.62 -34.21 -1.35
C PRO A 575 13.75 -33.35 -2.61
N GLY A 576 13.61 -33.95 -3.80
CA GLY A 576 13.83 -33.27 -5.08
C GLY A 576 12.84 -32.13 -5.33
N ASP A 577 11.62 -32.25 -4.79
CA ASP A 577 10.52 -31.32 -5.06
C ASP A 577 10.66 -30.00 -4.27
N VAL A 578 11.61 -29.95 -3.32
CA VAL A 578 11.75 -28.83 -2.36
C VAL A 578 13.13 -28.17 -2.36
N ILE A 579 14.06 -28.62 -3.21
CA ILE A 579 15.43 -28.08 -3.27
C ILE A 579 15.44 -26.58 -3.57
N GLU A 580 14.64 -26.15 -4.56
CA GLU A 580 14.55 -24.73 -4.93
C GLU A 580 13.97 -23.88 -3.79
N ASP A 581 12.97 -24.40 -3.07
CA ASP A 581 12.37 -23.75 -1.92
C ASP A 581 13.37 -23.61 -0.76
N LEU A 582 14.18 -24.65 -0.50
CA LEU A 582 15.24 -24.58 0.50
C LEU A 582 16.29 -23.51 0.15
N HIS A 583 16.71 -23.43 -1.12
CA HIS A 583 17.63 -22.39 -1.57
C HIS A 583 17.02 -21.00 -1.43
N LEU A 584 15.73 -20.83 -1.70
CA LEU A 584 15.04 -19.57 -1.52
C LEU A 584 14.95 -19.16 -0.04
N LEU A 585 14.57 -20.10 0.84
CA LEU A 585 14.54 -19.87 2.29
C LEU A 585 15.91 -19.47 2.84
N ASP A 586 16.98 -20.12 2.40
CA ASP A 586 18.36 -19.78 2.78
C ASP A 586 18.76 -18.38 2.33
N ARG A 587 18.46 -18.02 1.07
CA ARG A 587 18.78 -16.70 0.52
C ARG A 587 18.09 -15.58 1.29
N VAL A 588 16.82 -15.77 1.66
CA VAL A 588 16.08 -14.81 2.49
C VAL A 588 16.67 -14.73 3.90
N ALA A 589 16.92 -15.86 4.56
CA ALA A 589 17.51 -15.89 5.89
C ALA A 589 18.89 -15.19 5.93
N GLN A 590 19.71 -15.40 4.89
CA GLN A 590 20.98 -14.70 4.72
C GLN A 590 20.81 -13.19 4.53
N GLY A 591 19.72 -12.74 3.89
CA GLY A 591 19.42 -11.30 3.77
C GLY A 591 19.08 -10.63 5.07
N ILE A 592 18.24 -11.29 5.86
CA ILE A 592 17.94 -10.82 7.20
C ILE A 592 19.21 -10.85 8.06
N GLU A 593 20.07 -11.86 7.94
CA GLU A 593 21.35 -11.86 8.65
C GLU A 593 22.26 -10.71 8.23
N THR A 594 22.46 -10.44 6.94
CA THR A 594 23.27 -9.30 6.49
C THR A 594 22.71 -7.98 7.03
N ALA A 595 21.38 -7.83 7.06
CA ALA A 595 20.74 -6.66 7.66
C ALA A 595 21.08 -6.46 9.15
N THR A 596 21.33 -7.55 9.89
CA THR A 596 21.70 -7.46 11.32
C THR A 596 23.03 -6.77 11.58
N GLN A 597 23.89 -6.67 10.56
CA GLN A 597 25.15 -5.92 10.65
C GLN A 597 24.90 -4.41 10.81
N GLN A 598 23.81 -3.91 10.22
CA GLN A 598 23.38 -2.52 10.33
C GLN A 598 22.39 -2.34 11.49
N GLU A 599 21.49 -3.32 11.66
CA GLU A 599 20.35 -3.25 12.56
C GLU A 599 20.26 -4.49 13.45
N SER A 600 20.98 -4.47 14.58
CA SER A 600 21.09 -5.61 15.51
C SER A 600 19.76 -6.12 16.06
N ASP A 601 18.70 -5.30 16.00
CA ASP A 601 17.38 -5.65 16.52
C ASP A 601 16.74 -6.83 15.77
N PHE A 602 17.14 -7.10 14.52
CA PHE A 602 16.65 -8.24 13.74
C PHE A 602 17.40 -9.56 14.01
N LEU A 603 18.42 -9.55 14.88
CA LEU A 603 19.23 -10.73 15.16
C LEU A 603 18.43 -11.95 15.65
N PRO A 604 17.41 -11.80 16.53
CA PRO A 604 16.58 -12.92 16.94
C PRO A 604 15.87 -13.58 15.75
N LEU A 605 15.39 -12.78 14.79
CA LEU A 605 14.71 -13.26 13.60
C LEU A 605 15.66 -14.02 12.67
N ALA A 606 16.85 -13.47 12.40
CA ALA A 606 17.85 -14.13 11.56
C ALA A 606 18.26 -15.51 12.12
N ARG A 607 18.47 -15.59 13.44
CA ARG A 607 18.80 -16.84 14.14
C ARG A 607 17.68 -17.86 14.00
N GLU A 608 16.44 -17.42 14.14
CA GLU A 608 15.28 -18.30 14.09
C GLU A 608 15.07 -18.87 12.68
N MET A 609 15.13 -18.01 11.64
CA MET A 609 15.05 -18.45 10.24
C MET A 609 16.14 -19.46 9.89
N LYS A 610 17.38 -19.24 10.36
CA LYS A 610 18.48 -20.21 10.18
C LYS A 610 18.23 -21.53 10.88
N ARG A 611 17.72 -21.48 12.12
CA ARG A 611 17.40 -22.67 12.91
C ARG A 611 16.33 -23.50 12.20
N ILE A 612 15.28 -22.86 11.70
CA ILE A 612 14.22 -23.50 10.90
C ILE A 612 14.82 -24.15 9.66
N ASN A 613 15.60 -23.42 8.86
CA ASN A 613 16.19 -23.97 7.63
C ASN A 613 17.09 -25.18 7.89
N ALA A 614 17.87 -25.16 8.98
CA ALA A 614 18.69 -26.30 9.38
C ALA A 614 17.83 -27.54 9.70
N GLN A 615 16.71 -27.35 10.40
CA GLN A 615 15.78 -28.43 10.72
C GLN A 615 15.06 -28.96 9.48
N VAL A 616 14.65 -28.09 8.56
CA VAL A 616 14.05 -28.53 7.29
C VAL A 616 15.04 -29.38 6.50
N LYS A 617 16.31 -28.94 6.38
CA LYS A 617 17.38 -29.70 5.70
C LYS A 617 17.64 -31.05 6.35
N GLU A 618 17.69 -31.12 7.68
CA GLU A 618 17.88 -32.37 8.41
C GLU A 618 16.76 -33.37 8.12
N ARG A 619 15.50 -32.90 8.14
CA ARG A 619 14.34 -33.72 7.79
C ARG A 619 14.41 -34.25 6.36
N VAL A 620 14.72 -33.38 5.40
CA VAL A 620 14.79 -33.73 3.97
C VAL A 620 15.92 -34.75 3.71
N ASN A 621 17.10 -34.55 4.31
CA ASN A 621 18.24 -35.45 4.17
C ASN A 621 18.06 -36.79 4.92
N GLY A 622 17.43 -36.75 6.11
CA GLY A 622 17.10 -37.95 6.89
C GLY A 622 16.11 -38.86 6.17
N THR A 623 15.13 -38.28 5.47
CA THR A 623 14.17 -39.03 4.64
C THR A 623 14.85 -39.68 3.43
N THR A 624 15.91 -39.07 2.91
CA THR A 624 16.73 -39.64 1.82
C THR A 624 17.54 -40.84 2.28
N SER A 625 18.11 -40.79 3.50
CA SER A 625 18.93 -41.87 4.05
C SER A 625 18.11 -43.10 4.44
N ALA A 626 16.88 -42.91 4.93
CA ALA A 626 15.96 -44.00 5.27
C ALA A 626 15.35 -44.71 4.05
N ARG A 627 15.43 -44.10 2.86
CA ARG A 627 14.89 -44.66 1.60
C ARG A 627 15.96 -45.41 0.78
N ASN A 628 17.23 -45.17 1.08
CA ASN A 628 18.39 -45.81 0.45
C ASN A 628 18.94 -47.00 1.26
N ALA A 629 18.44 -47.21 2.47
CA ALA A 629 18.64 -48.40 3.29
C ALA A 629 17.43 -49.33 3.13
#